data_AF-A0A3M1E2Y2-F1
#
_entry.id   AF-A0A3M1E2Y2-F1
#
_cell.length_a   1.000
_cell.length_b   1.000
_cell.length_c   1.000
_cell.angle_alpha   90.00
_cell.angle_beta   90.00
_cell.angle_gamma   90.00
#
_symmetry.space_group_name_H-M   'P 1'
#
loop_
_entity.id
_entity.type
_entity.pdbx_description
1 polymer ?
#
loop_
_entity_poly.entity_id
_entity_poly.type
_entity_poly.pdbx_seq_one_letter_code
_entity_poly.pdbx_strand_id
1 'polypeptide(L)'
;YLGAILFRDPRYIWLAGRAVEALEQRGGYLFAQPGVEAPVPLEGRSPTEGSCLIYGDSGLPNQRGPLAPDKIVFRDGWGKNAAYLLVNLRFTGWHRYKATGTVTLVYKNGVLSADVLDGKPFSWLPVGRSLFRDKRVPRENLNGLVVQKTGMAAVLYGLTGIGGPWAQDPPYYAEVVAFETGPERDWAHIRLVGWRGWQHDRWIYFYHNGGPIIVVDKAQGPAGARAGLVWHIANGEMVVENRFRLWSNDEPVEMVLFPLDRGEVREYDDGAGVGIQGSGQSVLCAIAVLLFGKWIGTEVEKSGGDLRLKSGSEEILMPLP
;
A
#
# COMPACT_ATOMS: atom_id res chain seq x y z
N TYR A 1 25.23 -11.79 5.32
CA TYR A 1 26.70 -11.74 5.24
C TYR A 1 27.25 -12.31 3.94
N LEU A 2 26.84 -13.51 3.50
CA LEU A 2 27.27 -14.09 2.22
C LEU A 2 27.17 -13.12 1.03
N GLY A 3 26.03 -12.43 0.87
CA GLY A 3 25.88 -11.42 -0.20
C GLY A 3 26.90 -10.28 -0.12
N ALA A 4 27.23 -9.81 1.09
CA ALA A 4 28.26 -8.78 1.29
C ALA A 4 29.64 -9.26 0.80
N ILE A 5 29.99 -10.53 1.06
CA ILE A 5 31.26 -11.13 0.60
C ILE A 5 31.26 -11.28 -0.92
N LEU A 6 30.21 -11.89 -1.48
CA LEU A 6 30.14 -12.22 -2.91
C LEU A 6 30.13 -10.96 -3.79
N PHE A 7 29.41 -9.92 -3.37
CA PHE A 7 29.24 -8.69 -4.15
C PHE A 7 30.15 -7.56 -3.69
N ARG A 8 30.92 -7.77 -2.61
CA ARG A 8 31.74 -6.73 -1.95
C ARG A 8 30.95 -5.45 -1.65
N ASP A 9 29.70 -5.62 -1.25
CA ASP A 9 28.75 -4.53 -1.11
C ASP A 9 28.39 -4.30 0.37
N PRO A 10 28.78 -3.14 0.96
CA PRO A 10 28.54 -2.82 2.36
C PRO A 10 27.06 -2.68 2.72
N ARG A 11 26.17 -2.49 1.74
CA ARG A 11 24.72 -2.38 1.97
C ARG A 11 24.13 -3.67 2.54
N TYR A 12 24.69 -4.82 2.18
CA TYR A 12 24.25 -6.11 2.72
C TYR A 12 24.65 -6.29 4.20
N ILE A 13 25.73 -5.67 4.66
CA ILE A 13 26.09 -5.65 6.09
C ILE A 13 25.12 -4.77 6.86
N TRP A 14 24.82 -3.58 6.34
CA TRP A 14 23.81 -2.70 6.92
C TRP A 14 22.45 -3.38 7.04
N LEU A 15 21.97 -4.04 5.98
CA LEU A 15 20.71 -4.78 5.99
C LEU A 15 20.70 -5.91 7.02
N ALA A 16 21.81 -6.66 7.12
CA ALA A 16 21.94 -7.71 8.13
C ALA A 16 21.86 -7.13 9.55
N GLY A 17 22.53 -6.01 9.82
CA GLY A 17 22.44 -5.32 11.11
C GLY A 17 21.01 -4.89 11.45
N ARG A 18 20.27 -4.36 10.47
CA ARG A 18 18.85 -3.98 10.65
C ARG A 18 17.94 -5.18 10.93
N ALA A 19 18.20 -6.30 10.26
CA ALA A 19 17.47 -7.54 10.51
C ALA A 19 17.72 -8.09 11.93
N VAL A 20 18.96 -7.98 12.43
CA VAL A 20 19.30 -8.39 13.81
C VAL A 20 18.59 -7.51 14.82
N GLU A 21 18.63 -6.18 14.68
CA GLU A 21 17.92 -5.27 15.60
C GLU A 21 16.41 -5.56 15.65
N ALA A 22 15.79 -5.77 14.48
CA ALA A 22 14.37 -6.11 14.41
C ALA A 22 14.05 -7.46 15.07
N LEU A 23 14.98 -8.42 15.01
CA LEU A 23 14.87 -9.72 15.65
C LEU A 23 14.99 -9.60 17.17
N GLU A 24 15.96 -8.83 17.66
CA GLU A 24 16.17 -8.54 19.09
C GLU A 24 14.95 -7.85 19.71
N GLN A 25 14.39 -6.84 19.03
CA GLN A 25 13.18 -6.14 19.46
C GLN A 25 11.97 -7.08 19.62
N ARG A 26 11.94 -8.18 18.88
CA ARG A 26 10.86 -9.19 18.94
C ARG A 26 11.16 -10.34 19.90
N GLY A 27 12.28 -10.29 20.63
CA GLY A 27 12.74 -11.39 21.48
C GLY A 27 13.09 -12.66 20.70
N GLY A 28 13.44 -12.52 19.42
CA GLY A 28 13.86 -13.64 18.58
C GLY A 28 15.32 -14.04 18.79
N TYR A 29 15.73 -15.14 18.17
CA TYR A 29 17.09 -15.66 18.25
C TYR A 29 17.73 -15.74 16.86
N LEU A 30 19.02 -15.40 16.78
CA LEU A 30 19.77 -15.40 15.54
C LEU A 30 20.10 -16.84 15.11
N PHE A 31 19.60 -17.24 13.94
CA PHE A 31 20.01 -18.49 13.30
C PHE A 31 21.38 -18.35 12.63
N ALA A 32 22.05 -19.48 12.38
CA ALA A 32 23.29 -19.52 11.60
C ALA A 32 23.12 -18.76 10.27
N GLN A 33 23.99 -17.77 10.03
CA GLN A 33 23.95 -16.92 8.86
C GLN A 33 25.07 -17.32 7.90
N PRO A 34 24.79 -17.77 6.67
CA PRO A 34 25.85 -18.02 5.70
C PRO A 34 26.74 -16.80 5.47
N GLY A 35 28.06 -17.01 5.40
CA GLY A 35 29.04 -15.95 5.20
C GLY A 35 29.53 -15.26 6.48
N VAL A 36 29.24 -15.82 7.67
CA VAL A 36 29.78 -15.34 8.97
C VAL A 36 30.91 -16.22 9.50
N GLU A 37 31.37 -17.19 8.71
CA GLU A 37 32.40 -18.16 9.10
C GLU A 37 33.79 -17.50 9.28
N ALA A 38 33.96 -16.29 8.73
CA ALA A 38 35.12 -15.43 8.91
C ALA A 38 34.69 -13.96 9.05
N PRO A 39 35.53 -13.09 9.65
CA PRO A 39 35.26 -11.66 9.70
C PRO A 39 35.04 -11.08 8.29
N VAL A 40 33.97 -10.32 8.10
CA VAL A 40 33.72 -9.60 6.84
C VAL A 40 34.32 -8.20 6.95
N PRO A 41 35.36 -7.85 6.17
CA PRO A 41 36.08 -6.58 6.28
C PRO A 41 35.33 -5.44 5.56
N LEU A 42 34.03 -5.31 5.81
CA LEU A 42 33.17 -4.26 5.26
C LEU A 42 32.40 -3.58 6.39
N GLU A 43 32.45 -2.26 6.42
CA GLU A 43 31.61 -1.46 7.30
C GLU A 43 30.22 -1.29 6.67
N GLY A 44 29.17 -1.57 7.43
CA GLY A 44 27.80 -1.43 6.95
C GLY A 44 27.47 0.00 6.59
N ARG A 45 26.95 0.21 5.37
CA ARG A 45 26.49 1.53 4.90
C ARG A 45 25.05 1.44 4.43
N SER A 46 24.23 2.38 4.87
CA SER A 46 22.86 2.46 4.36
C SER A 46 22.90 2.72 2.85
N PRO A 47 21.89 2.24 2.10
CA PRO A 47 21.74 2.64 0.72
C PRO A 47 21.41 4.15 0.61
N THR A 48 21.49 4.67 -0.61
CA THR A 48 21.28 6.11 -0.91
C THR A 48 20.13 6.32 -1.90
N GLU A 49 19.62 5.23 -2.45
CA GLU A 49 18.52 5.20 -3.39
C GLU A 49 17.25 5.71 -2.69
N GLY A 50 16.62 6.73 -3.29
CA GLY A 50 15.31 7.22 -2.90
C GLY A 50 14.19 6.35 -3.47
N SER A 51 13.08 6.99 -3.85
CA SER A 51 11.98 6.29 -4.50
C SER A 51 12.39 5.69 -5.84
N CYS A 52 11.81 4.55 -6.20
CA CYS A 52 12.13 3.86 -7.43
C CYS A 52 11.00 3.01 -7.97
N LEU A 53 11.08 2.74 -9.28
CA LEU A 53 10.25 1.76 -9.97
C LEU A 53 11.01 0.44 -10.07
N ILE A 54 10.47 -0.61 -9.44
CA ILE A 54 11.04 -1.95 -9.51
C ILE A 54 10.44 -2.66 -10.72
N TYR A 55 11.29 -3.26 -11.53
CA TYR A 55 10.90 -4.06 -12.68
C TYR A 55 11.07 -5.55 -12.40
N GLY A 56 10.18 -6.36 -12.97
CA GLY A 56 10.25 -7.82 -12.90
C GLY A 56 9.93 -8.46 -14.24
N ASP A 57 10.45 -9.67 -14.45
CA ASP A 57 10.15 -10.48 -15.64
C ASP A 57 8.63 -10.73 -15.73
N SER A 58 8.00 -10.33 -16.84
CA SER A 58 6.55 -10.51 -17.10
C SER A 58 6.18 -11.87 -17.67
N GLY A 59 7.16 -12.73 -17.91
CA GLY A 59 6.98 -14.05 -18.46
C GLY A 59 6.34 -15.06 -17.51
N LEU A 60 6.09 -16.25 -18.05
CA LEU A 60 5.64 -17.42 -17.29
C LEU A 60 6.85 -18.11 -16.64
N PRO A 61 6.68 -18.99 -15.63
CA PRO A 61 7.79 -19.65 -14.95
C PRO A 61 8.81 -20.35 -15.88
N ASN A 62 8.37 -20.75 -17.07
CA ASN A 62 9.14 -21.45 -18.11
C ASN A 62 9.41 -20.60 -19.36
N GLN A 63 9.02 -19.32 -19.39
CA GLN A 63 9.18 -18.43 -20.54
C GLN A 63 9.59 -17.05 -20.07
N ARG A 64 10.77 -16.56 -20.49
CA ARG A 64 11.18 -15.18 -20.21
C ARG A 64 10.29 -14.22 -20.98
N GLY A 65 9.73 -13.23 -20.27
CA GLY A 65 9.04 -12.10 -20.85
C GLY A 65 9.90 -10.83 -20.77
N PRO A 66 9.42 -9.72 -21.33
CA PRO A 66 10.06 -8.43 -21.11
C PRO A 66 10.02 -8.04 -19.62
N LEU A 67 10.95 -7.19 -19.20
CA LEU A 67 10.82 -6.52 -17.90
C LEU A 67 9.61 -5.59 -17.94
N ALA A 68 8.76 -5.71 -16.93
CA ALA A 68 7.60 -4.84 -16.74
C ALA A 68 7.61 -4.24 -15.32
N PRO A 69 7.00 -3.06 -15.13
CA PRO A 69 6.82 -2.50 -13.80
C PRO A 69 6.16 -3.51 -12.84
N ASP A 70 6.79 -3.71 -11.68
CA ASP A 70 6.37 -4.66 -10.65
C ASP A 70 5.83 -3.94 -9.41
N LYS A 71 6.59 -2.97 -8.90
CA LYS A 71 6.28 -2.20 -7.70
C LYS A 71 6.79 -0.78 -7.83
N ILE A 72 6.10 0.16 -7.19
CA ILE A 72 6.65 1.50 -6.92
C ILE A 72 7.01 1.53 -5.44
N VAL A 73 8.24 1.91 -5.14
CA VAL A 73 8.70 2.19 -3.79
C VAL A 73 8.82 3.70 -3.67
N PHE A 74 8.05 4.28 -2.77
CA PHE A 74 8.28 5.64 -2.31
C PHE A 74 9.01 5.63 -0.97
N ARG A 75 10.02 6.47 -0.80
CA ARG A 75 10.72 6.58 0.48
C ARG A 75 11.43 7.91 0.67
N ASP A 76 11.44 8.37 1.91
CA ASP A 76 12.12 9.59 2.36
C ASP A 76 13.50 9.31 3.00
N GLY A 77 13.95 8.05 2.92
CA GLY A 77 15.23 7.62 3.48
C GLY A 77 15.27 6.16 3.92
N TRP A 78 16.33 5.83 4.67
CA TRP A 78 16.63 4.48 5.16
C TRP A 78 16.70 4.39 6.70
N GLY A 79 16.52 5.52 7.40
CA GLY A 79 16.44 5.57 8.85
C GLY A 79 15.10 5.06 9.39
N LYS A 80 15.04 4.72 10.68
CA LYS A 80 13.82 4.21 11.35
C LYS A 80 12.62 5.14 11.25
N ASN A 81 12.85 6.46 11.22
CA ASN A 81 11.80 7.48 11.18
C ASN A 81 11.45 7.93 9.75
N ALA A 82 12.10 7.36 8.72
CA ALA A 82 11.79 7.66 7.33
C ALA A 82 10.44 7.04 6.94
N ALA A 83 9.62 7.82 6.24
CA ALA A 83 8.39 7.31 5.65
C ALA A 83 8.71 6.42 4.45
N TYR A 84 7.88 5.41 4.25
CA TYR A 84 7.95 4.45 3.15
C TYR A 84 6.54 4.07 2.71
N LEU A 85 6.30 4.03 1.40
CA LEU A 85 5.05 3.56 0.81
C LEU A 85 5.35 2.58 -0.33
N LEU A 86 4.67 1.43 -0.34
CA LEU A 86 4.80 0.40 -1.36
C LEU A 86 3.51 0.29 -2.18
N VAL A 87 3.65 0.38 -3.49
CA VAL A 87 2.57 0.13 -4.45
C VAL A 87 2.87 -1.15 -5.21
N ASN A 88 1.90 -2.06 -5.31
CA ASN A 88 2.03 -3.23 -6.14
C ASN A 88 1.34 -3.03 -7.50
N LEU A 89 2.05 -3.30 -8.59
CA LEU A 89 1.59 -3.00 -9.95
C LEU A 89 1.11 -4.23 -10.72
N ARG A 90 1.32 -5.45 -10.19
CA ARG A 90 0.91 -6.67 -10.89
C ARG A 90 0.67 -7.86 -9.97
N PHE A 91 -0.15 -8.83 -10.41
CA PHE A 91 -0.32 -10.12 -9.70
C PHE A 91 -0.03 -11.37 -10.56
N THR A 92 0.59 -11.22 -11.73
CA THR A 92 0.96 -12.36 -12.60
C THR A 92 2.28 -13.03 -12.17
N GLY A 93 2.29 -14.35 -12.08
CA GLY A 93 3.50 -15.17 -11.84
C GLY A 93 3.39 -16.08 -10.62
N TRP A 94 4.42 -16.90 -10.39
CA TRP A 94 4.46 -17.87 -9.29
C TRP A 94 4.66 -17.14 -7.94
N HIS A 95 3.79 -17.41 -6.93
CA HIS A 95 3.78 -16.78 -5.59
C HIS A 95 3.48 -15.28 -5.54
N ARG A 96 2.53 -14.81 -6.35
CA ARG A 96 2.03 -13.43 -6.29
C ARG A 96 0.56 -13.42 -5.89
N TYR A 97 0.17 -12.50 -5.00
CA TYR A 97 -1.23 -12.28 -4.64
C TYR A 97 -1.82 -11.08 -5.40
N LYS A 98 -3.14 -11.02 -5.41
CA LYS A 98 -4.02 -10.23 -6.31
C LYS A 98 -4.08 -8.73 -5.96
N ALA A 99 -2.90 -8.11 -5.84
CA ALA A 99 -2.69 -6.76 -5.33
C ALA A 99 -2.37 -5.71 -6.41
N THR A 100 -2.78 -5.93 -7.66
CA THR A 100 -2.55 -4.91 -8.70
C THR A 100 -3.23 -3.59 -8.33
N GLY A 101 -2.47 -2.50 -8.39
CA GLY A 101 -2.91 -1.14 -8.11
C GLY A 101 -3.10 -0.80 -6.63
N THR A 102 -2.67 -1.65 -5.69
CA THR A 102 -2.88 -1.42 -4.25
C THR A 102 -1.68 -0.78 -3.56
N VAL A 103 -1.93 -0.07 -2.47
CA VAL A 103 -0.90 0.41 -1.54
C VAL A 103 -0.65 -0.67 -0.50
N THR A 104 0.25 -1.60 -0.76
CA THR A 104 0.41 -2.80 0.09
C THR A 104 0.98 -2.49 1.47
N LEU A 105 1.71 -1.37 1.62
CA LEU A 105 2.32 -0.97 2.89
C LEU A 105 2.52 0.54 2.94
N VAL A 106 2.13 1.16 4.05
CA VAL A 106 2.61 2.47 4.50
C VAL A 106 3.31 2.27 5.84
N TYR A 107 4.53 2.76 5.95
CA TYR A 107 5.40 2.53 7.11
C TYR A 107 6.11 3.81 7.52
N LYS A 108 6.17 4.07 8.82
CA LYS A 108 7.07 5.05 9.44
C LYS A 108 7.30 4.63 10.88
N ASN A 109 8.53 4.22 11.20
CA ASN A 109 8.86 3.63 12.50
C ASN A 109 7.84 2.55 12.93
N GLY A 110 7.34 1.76 11.98
CA GLY A 110 6.26 0.82 12.20
C GLY A 110 5.17 0.85 11.12
N VAL A 111 4.29 -0.15 11.11
CA VAL A 111 3.25 -0.32 10.09
C VAL A 111 2.09 0.61 10.40
N LEU A 112 1.71 1.47 9.43
CA LEU A 112 0.58 2.40 9.54
C LEU A 112 -0.63 1.92 8.76
N SER A 113 -0.39 1.29 7.60
CA SER A 113 -1.40 0.66 6.78
C SER A 113 -0.77 -0.52 6.05
N ALA A 114 -1.44 -1.66 6.02
CA ALA A 114 -0.96 -2.86 5.35
C ALA A 114 -2.14 -3.71 4.87
N ASP A 115 -1.89 -4.56 3.88
CA ASP A 115 -2.87 -5.57 3.48
C ASP A 115 -3.17 -6.52 4.65
N VAL A 116 -4.43 -6.96 4.77
CA VAL A 116 -4.85 -7.92 5.80
C VAL A 116 -4.54 -9.33 5.31
N LEU A 117 -3.43 -9.89 5.81
CA LEU A 117 -2.89 -11.17 5.36
C LEU A 117 -3.27 -12.36 6.24
N ASP A 118 -3.86 -12.12 7.41
CA ASP A 118 -4.27 -13.16 8.34
C ASP A 118 -5.71 -13.60 8.06
N GLY A 119 -5.91 -14.92 8.00
CA GLY A 119 -7.23 -15.53 7.88
C GLY A 119 -7.72 -16.05 9.22
N LYS A 120 -9.05 -16.17 9.39
CA LYS A 120 -9.62 -16.84 10.56
C LYS A 120 -9.10 -18.28 10.64
N PRO A 121 -8.50 -18.71 11.77
CA PRO A 121 -8.17 -20.11 11.96
C PRO A 121 -9.47 -20.91 12.09
N PHE A 122 -9.54 -22.06 11.43
CA PHE A 122 -10.63 -23.01 11.59
C PHE A 122 -10.09 -24.21 12.35
N SER A 123 -10.71 -24.55 13.48
CA SER A 123 -10.25 -25.65 14.36
C SER A 123 -10.13 -27.01 13.66
N TRP A 124 -10.88 -27.21 12.58
CA TRP A 124 -10.88 -28.44 11.78
C TRP A 124 -9.92 -28.40 10.58
N LEU A 125 -9.32 -27.25 10.27
CA LEU A 125 -8.40 -27.08 9.15
C LEU A 125 -6.97 -26.98 9.69
N PRO A 126 -6.03 -27.86 9.28
CA PRO A 126 -4.65 -27.76 9.72
C PRO A 126 -4.09 -26.36 9.44
N VAL A 127 -3.25 -25.85 10.34
CA VAL A 127 -2.68 -24.47 10.26
C VAL A 127 -2.07 -24.16 8.88
N GLY A 128 -1.46 -25.14 8.21
CA GLY A 128 -0.88 -24.99 6.86
C GLY A 128 -1.86 -25.16 5.68
N ARG A 129 -3.14 -25.43 5.92
CA ARG A 129 -4.18 -25.69 4.90
C ARG A 129 -5.22 -24.56 4.79
N SER A 130 -4.95 -23.40 5.39
CA SER A 130 -5.80 -22.22 5.27
C SER A 130 -6.17 -21.92 3.81
N LEU A 131 -7.46 -21.67 3.55
CA LEU A 131 -7.94 -21.14 2.26
C LEU A 131 -7.31 -19.77 1.97
N PHE A 132 -6.98 -19.04 3.03
CA PHE A 132 -6.19 -17.82 3.03
C PHE A 132 -4.71 -18.19 2.93
N ARG A 133 -4.21 -18.26 1.70
CA ARG A 133 -2.79 -18.48 1.39
C ARG A 133 -2.25 -17.27 0.65
N ASP A 134 -0.93 -17.11 0.66
CA ASP A 134 -0.11 -16.17 -0.13
C ASP A 134 -0.53 -15.87 -1.59
N LYS A 135 -1.46 -16.63 -2.19
CA LYS A 135 -1.98 -16.46 -3.56
C LYS A 135 -3.47 -16.10 -3.64
N ARG A 136 -4.18 -16.07 -2.51
CA ARG A 136 -5.65 -16.00 -2.42
C ARG A 136 -6.17 -14.95 -1.44
N VAL A 137 -5.37 -13.92 -1.16
CA VAL A 137 -5.83 -12.75 -0.40
C VAL A 137 -7.00 -12.11 -1.18
N PRO A 138 -8.21 -12.05 -0.59
CA PRO A 138 -9.37 -11.42 -1.22
C PRO A 138 -9.11 -9.94 -1.48
N ARG A 139 -9.79 -9.37 -2.46
CA ARG A 139 -9.51 -8.00 -2.90
C ARG A 139 -9.94 -6.96 -1.87
N GLU A 140 -10.99 -7.27 -1.12
CA GLU A 140 -11.44 -6.49 0.04
C GLU A 140 -10.43 -6.43 1.18
N ASN A 141 -9.45 -7.33 1.23
CA ASN A 141 -8.38 -7.33 2.24
C ASN A 141 -7.18 -6.49 1.81
N LEU A 142 -7.26 -5.77 0.70
CA LEU A 142 -6.16 -5.01 0.11
C LEU A 142 -6.48 -3.52 0.03
N ASN A 143 -5.46 -2.68 0.10
CA ASN A 143 -5.61 -1.22 0.07
C ASN A 143 -5.78 -0.67 -1.36
N GLY A 144 -7.00 -0.72 -1.89
CA GLY A 144 -7.28 -0.12 -3.19
C GLY A 144 -8.72 -0.28 -3.65
N LEU A 145 -8.94 -0.05 -4.94
CA LEU A 145 -10.27 -0.15 -5.55
C LEU A 145 -10.85 -1.56 -5.39
N VAL A 146 -12.11 -1.65 -4.99
CA VAL A 146 -12.96 -2.83 -5.05
C VAL A 146 -14.11 -2.55 -6.02
N VAL A 147 -14.43 -3.51 -6.88
CA VAL A 147 -15.59 -3.42 -7.79
C VAL A 147 -16.61 -4.49 -7.43
N GLN A 148 -17.90 -4.17 -7.51
CA GLN A 148 -18.94 -5.10 -7.11
C GLN A 148 -19.01 -6.31 -8.05
N LYS A 149 -19.28 -7.50 -7.50
CA LYS A 149 -19.56 -8.69 -8.31
C LYS A 149 -20.80 -8.47 -9.16
N THR A 150 -20.70 -8.90 -10.41
CA THR A 150 -21.78 -8.87 -11.40
C THR A 150 -21.90 -10.23 -12.09
N GLY A 151 -23.05 -10.47 -12.73
CA GLY A 151 -23.33 -11.68 -13.49
C GLY A 151 -23.31 -12.96 -12.64
N MET A 152 -22.83 -14.07 -13.22
CA MET A 152 -22.81 -15.38 -12.55
C MET A 152 -22.01 -15.37 -11.24
N ALA A 153 -20.95 -14.56 -11.13
CA ALA A 153 -20.18 -14.44 -9.90
C ALA A 153 -21.02 -13.84 -8.74
N ALA A 154 -21.94 -12.91 -9.04
CA ALA A 154 -22.86 -12.36 -8.06
C ALA A 154 -23.91 -13.40 -7.64
N VAL A 155 -24.43 -14.19 -8.59
CA VAL A 155 -25.37 -15.28 -8.31
C VAL A 155 -24.72 -16.34 -7.43
N LEU A 156 -23.51 -16.81 -7.77
CA LEU A 156 -22.77 -17.78 -6.98
C LEU A 156 -22.49 -17.27 -5.56
N TYR A 157 -22.14 -15.99 -5.40
CA TYR A 157 -22.01 -15.37 -4.09
C TYR A 157 -23.34 -15.39 -3.33
N GLY A 158 -24.44 -14.97 -3.96
CA GLY A 158 -25.77 -14.99 -3.34
C GLY A 158 -26.23 -16.39 -2.90
N LEU A 159 -25.85 -17.43 -3.65
CA LEU A 159 -26.21 -18.82 -3.34
C LEU A 159 -25.31 -19.47 -2.28
N THR A 160 -24.02 -19.10 -2.24
CA THR A 160 -23.03 -19.81 -1.41
C THR A 160 -22.54 -19.02 -0.20
N GLY A 161 -22.65 -17.68 -0.24
CA GLY A 161 -22.04 -16.79 0.75
C GLY A 161 -20.50 -16.80 0.74
N ILE A 162 -19.85 -17.48 -0.22
CA ILE A 162 -18.39 -17.66 -0.25
C ILE A 162 -17.70 -16.41 -0.84
N GLY A 163 -16.81 -15.82 -0.04
CA GLY A 163 -16.11 -14.56 -0.32
C GLY A 163 -17.01 -13.32 -0.18
N GLY A 164 -16.46 -12.10 -0.18
CA GLY A 164 -17.28 -10.89 -0.12
C GLY A 164 -17.96 -10.54 -1.46
N PRO A 165 -18.84 -9.50 -1.48
CA PRO A 165 -19.38 -8.92 -2.71
C PRO A 165 -18.28 -8.27 -3.58
N TRP A 166 -17.09 -8.09 -3.02
CA TRP A 166 -15.91 -7.48 -3.60
C TRP A 166 -14.83 -8.49 -4.03
N ALA A 167 -14.95 -9.77 -3.62
CA ALA A 167 -13.92 -10.79 -3.83
C ALA A 167 -13.72 -11.13 -5.31
N GLN A 168 -12.84 -10.37 -5.96
CA GLN A 168 -12.56 -10.46 -7.38
C GLN A 168 -11.10 -10.21 -7.71
N ASP A 169 -10.64 -10.84 -8.78
CA ASP A 169 -9.29 -10.64 -9.27
C ASP A 169 -9.23 -9.29 -9.99
N PRO A 170 -8.22 -8.43 -9.70
CA PRO A 170 -7.99 -7.22 -10.46
C PRO A 170 -7.48 -7.54 -11.88
N PRO A 171 -7.14 -6.53 -12.70
CA PRO A 171 -6.34 -6.74 -13.90
C PRO A 171 -4.93 -7.20 -13.58
N TYR A 172 -4.31 -7.97 -14.48
CA TYR A 172 -2.98 -8.51 -14.28
C TYR A 172 -1.89 -7.45 -14.02
N TYR A 173 -2.03 -6.30 -14.67
CA TYR A 173 -1.10 -5.18 -14.57
C TYR A 173 -1.86 -3.87 -14.36
N ALA A 174 -1.24 -2.97 -13.60
CA ALA A 174 -1.52 -1.55 -13.63
C ALA A 174 -0.53 -0.89 -14.60
N GLU A 175 -1.03 0.05 -15.39
CA GLU A 175 -0.20 0.92 -16.20
C GLU A 175 0.46 1.96 -15.29
N VAL A 176 1.76 2.17 -15.45
CA VAL A 176 2.45 3.34 -14.88
C VAL A 176 2.38 4.42 -15.95
N VAL A 177 1.44 5.35 -15.78
CA VAL A 177 1.25 6.48 -16.71
C VAL A 177 2.43 7.42 -16.60
N ALA A 178 2.87 7.70 -15.37
CA ALA A 178 4.11 8.43 -15.11
C ALA A 178 4.63 8.18 -13.68
N PHE A 179 5.94 8.38 -13.51
CA PHE A 179 6.65 8.30 -12.23
C PHE A 179 7.83 9.28 -12.28
N GLU A 180 7.88 10.20 -11.33
CA GLU A 180 8.87 11.27 -11.29
C GLU A 180 9.40 11.43 -9.87
N THR A 181 10.71 11.64 -9.75
CA THR A 181 11.36 11.91 -8.47
C THR A 181 11.91 13.33 -8.46
N GLY A 182 11.76 14.04 -7.34
CA GLY A 182 12.11 15.45 -7.23
C GLY A 182 12.78 15.80 -5.89
N PRO A 183 13.32 17.02 -5.75
CA PRO A 183 13.93 17.44 -4.48
C PRO A 183 12.88 17.58 -3.35
N GLU A 184 11.68 18.06 -3.67
CA GLU A 184 10.62 18.33 -2.68
C GLU A 184 9.66 17.15 -2.50
N ARG A 185 9.37 16.44 -3.58
CA ARG A 185 8.44 15.33 -3.60
C ARG A 185 8.73 14.37 -4.74
N ASP A 186 8.31 13.14 -4.54
CA ASP A 186 8.17 12.14 -5.59
C ASP A 186 6.70 11.96 -5.93
N TRP A 187 6.41 11.55 -7.16
CA TRP A 187 5.04 11.34 -7.61
C TRP A 187 4.89 10.18 -8.58
N ALA A 188 3.74 9.52 -8.53
CA ALA A 188 3.32 8.58 -9.56
C ALA A 188 1.86 8.79 -9.96
N HIS A 189 1.57 8.44 -11.21
CA HIS A 189 0.24 8.20 -11.73
C HIS A 189 0.17 6.78 -12.28
N ILE A 190 -0.70 5.97 -11.70
CA ILE A 190 -0.99 4.62 -12.17
C ILE A 190 -2.44 4.50 -12.63
N ARG A 191 -2.69 3.57 -13.56
CA ARG A 191 -4.01 3.32 -14.12
C ARG A 191 -4.34 1.82 -14.17
N LEU A 192 -5.55 1.47 -13.75
CA LEU A 192 -6.20 0.20 -14.02
C LEU A 192 -7.20 0.40 -15.15
N VAL A 193 -7.05 -0.38 -16.23
CA VAL A 193 -7.89 -0.26 -17.42
C VAL A 193 -8.89 -1.40 -17.49
N GLY A 194 -10.16 -1.06 -17.71
CA GLY A 194 -11.19 -2.01 -18.11
C GLY A 194 -11.51 -3.11 -17.09
N TRP A 195 -11.26 -2.90 -15.79
CA TRP A 195 -11.58 -3.89 -14.77
C TRP A 195 -13.10 -4.03 -14.62
N ARG A 196 -13.68 -4.98 -15.37
CA ARG A 196 -15.14 -5.12 -15.53
C ARG A 196 -15.81 -3.82 -15.98
N GLY A 197 -15.17 -3.10 -16.89
CA GLY A 197 -15.64 -1.81 -17.38
C GLY A 197 -15.28 -0.63 -16.50
N TRP A 198 -14.57 -0.82 -15.38
CA TRP A 198 -14.02 0.27 -14.59
C TRP A 198 -12.64 0.68 -15.09
N GLN A 199 -12.43 1.98 -15.23
CA GLN A 199 -11.12 2.61 -15.28
C GLN A 199 -10.84 3.25 -13.92
N HIS A 200 -9.64 3.07 -13.39
CA HIS A 200 -9.23 3.69 -12.13
C HIS A 200 -7.85 4.30 -12.26
N ASP A 201 -7.77 5.57 -11.95
CA ASP A 201 -6.56 6.36 -11.92
C ASP A 201 -6.21 6.65 -10.45
N ARG A 202 -4.95 6.45 -10.10
CA ARG A 202 -4.39 6.73 -8.77
C ARG A 202 -3.16 7.61 -8.93
N TRP A 203 -3.20 8.77 -8.31
CA TRP A 203 -2.06 9.67 -8.16
C TRP A 203 -1.54 9.58 -6.74
N ILE A 204 -0.22 9.52 -6.59
CA ILE A 204 0.45 9.49 -5.29
C ILE A 204 1.46 10.61 -5.30
N TYR A 205 1.38 11.52 -4.34
CA TYR A 205 2.35 12.58 -4.08
C TYR A 205 2.99 12.29 -2.73
N PHE A 206 4.30 12.11 -2.73
CA PHE A 206 5.08 11.72 -1.56
C PHE A 206 6.06 12.85 -1.24
N TYR A 207 5.73 13.70 -0.26
CA TYR A 207 6.57 14.84 0.11
C TYR A 207 7.70 14.42 1.04
N HIS A 208 8.90 14.94 0.76
CA HIS A 208 10.12 14.62 1.50
C HIS A 208 10.20 15.36 2.83
N ASN A 209 11.19 14.99 3.64
CA ASN A 209 11.54 15.58 4.92
C ASN A 209 10.38 15.56 5.94
N GLY A 210 9.67 14.43 6.02
CA GLY A 210 8.50 14.29 6.89
C GLY A 210 7.27 15.07 6.41
N GLY A 211 7.21 15.40 5.12
CA GLY A 211 6.02 15.93 4.48
C GLY A 211 4.87 14.91 4.37
N PRO A 212 3.68 15.35 3.96
CA PRO A 212 2.52 14.47 3.85
C PRO A 212 2.63 13.49 2.67
N ILE A 213 1.88 12.40 2.75
CA ILE A 213 1.60 11.53 1.60
C ILE A 213 0.17 11.76 1.17
N ILE A 214 -0.03 12.12 -0.10
CA ILE A 214 -1.36 12.40 -0.65
C ILE A 214 -1.64 11.37 -1.75
N VAL A 215 -2.69 10.58 -1.58
CA VAL A 215 -3.19 9.62 -2.57
C VAL A 215 -4.53 10.12 -3.09
N VAL A 216 -4.62 10.38 -4.39
CA VAL A 216 -5.86 10.76 -5.06
C VAL A 216 -6.32 9.59 -5.90
N ASP A 217 -7.55 9.16 -5.70
CA ASP A 217 -8.17 8.05 -6.43
C ASP A 217 -9.37 8.57 -7.23
N LYS A 218 -9.44 8.23 -8.52
CA LYS A 218 -10.57 8.52 -9.42
C LYS A 218 -10.90 7.27 -10.21
N ALA A 219 -12.08 6.71 -10.01
CA ALA A 219 -12.57 5.58 -10.77
C ALA A 219 -13.87 5.93 -11.50
N GLN A 220 -14.01 5.42 -12.72
CA GLN A 220 -15.18 5.57 -13.57
C GLN A 220 -15.57 4.20 -14.10
N GLY A 221 -16.86 3.88 -14.06
CA GLY A 221 -17.39 2.59 -14.43
C GLY A 221 -18.74 2.67 -15.11
N PRO A 222 -19.34 1.50 -15.41
CA PRO A 222 -20.64 1.44 -16.08
C PRO A 222 -21.73 2.13 -15.27
N ALA A 223 -22.75 2.64 -15.96
CA ALA A 223 -23.91 3.28 -15.33
C ALA A 223 -24.55 2.36 -14.28
N GLY A 224 -24.69 2.87 -13.04
CA GLY A 224 -25.30 2.15 -11.92
C GLY A 224 -24.41 1.08 -11.28
N ALA A 225 -23.21 0.83 -11.80
CA ALA A 225 -22.25 -0.08 -11.17
C ALA A 225 -21.70 0.54 -9.89
N ARG A 226 -21.40 -0.31 -8.89
CA ARG A 226 -20.80 0.12 -7.62
C ARG A 226 -19.32 -0.24 -7.55
N ALA A 227 -18.54 0.69 -7.05
CA ALA A 227 -17.18 0.46 -6.62
C ALA A 227 -16.98 1.06 -5.22
N GLY A 228 -15.88 0.68 -4.59
CA GLY A 228 -15.37 1.43 -3.47
C GLY A 228 -13.86 1.42 -3.37
N LEU A 229 -13.34 2.21 -2.45
CA LEU A 229 -11.91 2.29 -2.15
C LEU A 229 -11.70 1.78 -0.73
N VAL A 230 -10.84 0.79 -0.56
CA VAL A 230 -10.55 0.19 0.76
C VAL A 230 -9.18 0.66 1.25
N TRP A 231 -9.12 1.01 2.54
CA TRP A 231 -7.89 1.20 3.31
C TRP A 231 -7.97 0.43 4.62
N HIS A 232 -6.91 -0.31 4.92
CA HIS A 232 -6.70 -1.08 6.14
C HIS A 232 -5.63 -0.39 6.95
N ILE A 233 -6.03 0.25 8.05
CA ILE A 233 -5.13 0.99 8.92
C ILE A 233 -4.75 0.15 10.14
N ALA A 234 -3.45 0.16 10.47
CA ALA A 234 -2.93 -0.56 11.63
C ALA A 234 -3.08 0.28 12.89
N ASN A 235 -3.72 -0.30 13.91
CA ASN A 235 -4.03 0.34 15.19
C ASN A 235 -4.41 1.82 15.04
N GLY A 236 -5.62 2.07 14.54
CA GLY A 236 -6.13 3.42 14.34
C GLY A 236 -7.47 3.62 15.02
N GLU A 237 -7.77 4.87 15.34
CA GLU A 237 -9.08 5.30 15.84
C GLU A 237 -9.56 6.53 15.05
N MET A 238 -10.88 6.63 14.84
CA MET A 238 -11.47 7.85 14.32
C MET A 238 -11.49 8.92 15.42
N VAL A 239 -10.85 10.06 15.18
CA VAL A 239 -10.82 11.18 16.15
C VAL A 239 -11.92 12.19 15.86
N VAL A 240 -12.19 12.41 14.58
CA VAL A 240 -13.31 13.21 14.06
C VAL A 240 -13.71 12.63 12.70
N GLU A 241 -14.89 12.98 12.20
CA GLU A 241 -15.40 12.51 10.92
C GLU A 241 -14.31 12.54 9.83
N ASN A 242 -14.06 11.37 9.25
CA ASN A 242 -13.06 11.12 8.21
C ASN A 242 -11.58 11.40 8.58
N ARG A 243 -11.25 11.61 9.86
CA ARG A 243 -9.87 11.75 10.36
C ARG A 243 -9.56 10.67 11.38
N PHE A 244 -8.50 9.94 11.08
CA PHE A 244 -8.06 8.79 11.85
C PHE A 244 -6.68 9.08 12.42
N ARG A 245 -6.48 8.79 13.71
CA ARG A 245 -5.16 8.74 14.31
C ARG A 245 -4.65 7.31 14.21
N LEU A 246 -3.41 7.17 13.75
CA LEU A 246 -2.72 5.90 13.53
C LEU A 246 -1.50 5.82 14.45
N TRP A 247 -1.21 4.62 14.95
CA TRP A 247 0.00 4.39 15.73
C TRP A 247 0.62 3.02 15.42
N SER A 248 1.95 3.00 15.34
CA SER A 248 2.71 1.76 15.41
C SER A 248 3.72 1.76 16.56
N ASN A 249 4.00 2.94 17.15
CA ASN A 249 4.94 3.23 18.22
C ASN A 249 4.57 4.62 18.82
N ASP A 250 5.48 5.25 19.57
CA ASP A 250 5.26 6.52 20.29
C ASP A 250 4.99 7.76 19.40
N GLU A 251 5.15 7.67 18.08
CA GLU A 251 4.91 8.79 17.16
C GLU A 251 3.54 8.64 16.48
N PRO A 252 2.55 9.51 16.77
CA PRO A 252 1.27 9.47 16.09
C PRO A 252 1.41 9.90 14.62
N VAL A 253 0.55 9.36 13.78
CA VAL A 253 0.32 9.81 12.40
C VAL A 253 -1.18 10.05 12.24
N GLU A 254 -1.58 11.03 11.44
CA GLU A 254 -3.00 11.22 11.12
C GLU A 254 -3.26 10.86 9.66
N MET A 255 -4.37 10.20 9.40
CA MET A 255 -4.89 9.95 8.07
C MET A 255 -6.23 10.65 7.92
N VAL A 256 -6.32 11.56 6.95
CA VAL A 256 -7.57 12.23 6.58
C VAL A 256 -8.06 11.63 5.28
N LEU A 257 -9.31 11.19 5.27
CA LEU A 257 -9.99 10.75 4.08
C LEU A 257 -10.99 11.81 3.64
N PHE A 258 -11.06 12.05 2.34
CA PHE A 258 -11.91 13.09 1.80
C PHE A 258 -12.62 12.56 0.55
N PRO A 259 -13.88 12.08 0.65
CA PRO A 259 -14.67 11.76 -0.52
C PRO A 259 -14.93 13.05 -1.31
N LEU A 260 -14.58 13.06 -2.59
CA LEU A 260 -14.80 14.20 -3.49
C LEU A 260 -16.16 14.13 -4.19
N ASP A 261 -16.85 13.01 -4.08
CA ASP A 261 -18.19 12.77 -4.60
C ASP A 261 -19.19 12.55 -3.46
N ARG A 262 -20.40 12.07 -3.77
CA ARG A 262 -21.45 11.74 -2.78
C ARG A 262 -21.17 10.42 -2.04
N GLY A 263 -19.94 9.93 -2.06
CA GLY A 263 -19.57 8.72 -1.37
C GLY A 263 -19.59 8.89 0.14
N GLU A 264 -19.97 7.82 0.83
CA GLU A 264 -19.87 7.73 2.28
C GLU A 264 -18.54 7.09 2.67
N VAL A 265 -17.95 7.54 3.76
CA VAL A 265 -16.84 6.88 4.44
C VAL A 265 -17.44 6.04 5.55
N ARG A 266 -17.23 4.73 5.50
CA ARG A 266 -17.70 3.81 6.55
C ARG A 266 -16.53 3.06 7.14
N GLU A 267 -16.41 3.12 8.46
CA GLU A 267 -15.58 2.22 9.24
C GLU A 267 -16.24 0.85 9.31
N TYR A 268 -15.46 -0.20 9.09
CA TYR A 268 -15.84 -1.56 9.41
C TYR A 268 -14.69 -2.28 10.12
N ASP A 269 -15.04 -3.09 11.11
CA ASP A 269 -14.11 -3.96 11.82
C ASP A 269 -13.97 -5.28 11.04
N ASP A 270 -12.76 -5.57 10.57
CA ASP A 270 -12.42 -6.82 9.90
C ASP A 270 -11.50 -7.73 10.76
N GLY A 271 -11.27 -7.35 12.01
CA GLY A 271 -10.37 -8.03 12.94
C GLY A 271 -8.89 -7.67 12.79
N ALA A 272 -8.50 -6.87 11.79
CA ALA A 272 -7.12 -6.42 11.55
C ALA A 272 -6.96 -4.90 11.47
N GLY A 273 -8.06 -4.14 11.39
CA GLY A 273 -8.05 -2.68 11.48
C GLY A 273 -9.39 -2.04 11.17
N VAL A 274 -9.34 -0.73 10.91
CA VAL A 274 -10.47 0.04 10.40
C VAL A 274 -10.41 0.00 8.88
N GLY A 275 -11.35 -0.72 8.29
CA GLY A 275 -11.60 -0.66 6.86
C GLY A 275 -12.39 0.59 6.54
N ILE A 276 -11.89 1.44 5.65
CA ILE A 276 -12.68 2.57 5.14
C ILE A 276 -13.11 2.29 3.72
N GLN A 277 -14.42 2.32 3.46
CA GLN A 277 -14.98 2.22 2.12
C GLN A 277 -15.63 3.53 1.67
N GLY A 278 -14.99 4.26 0.76
CA GLY A 278 -15.67 5.25 -0.09
C GLY A 278 -16.50 4.51 -1.15
N SER A 279 -17.76 4.85 -1.39
CA SER A 279 -18.58 4.16 -2.40
C SER A 279 -19.24 5.10 -3.40
N GLY A 280 -19.28 4.69 -4.66
CA GLY A 280 -19.79 5.52 -5.75
C GLY A 280 -20.60 4.72 -6.76
N GLN A 281 -21.54 5.39 -7.44
CA GLN A 281 -22.28 4.82 -8.56
C GLN A 281 -21.72 5.37 -9.86
N SER A 282 -21.13 4.51 -10.67
CA SER A 282 -20.48 4.86 -11.97
C SER A 282 -19.26 5.78 -11.85
N VAL A 283 -19.10 6.56 -10.78
CA VAL A 283 -17.93 7.38 -10.48
C VAL A 283 -17.59 7.23 -9.00
N LEU A 284 -16.31 7.12 -8.68
CA LEU A 284 -15.75 7.16 -7.33
C LEU A 284 -14.57 8.14 -7.33
N CYS A 285 -14.55 9.13 -6.44
CA CYS A 285 -13.42 10.02 -6.28
C CYS A 285 -13.13 10.31 -4.81
N ALA A 286 -11.90 10.06 -4.37
CA ALA A 286 -11.50 10.21 -2.98
C ALA A 286 -10.04 10.63 -2.85
N ILE A 287 -9.71 11.29 -1.75
CA ILE A 287 -8.35 11.63 -1.36
C ILE A 287 -8.04 10.97 -0.02
N ALA A 288 -6.87 10.36 0.10
CA ALA A 288 -6.27 9.98 1.37
C ALA A 288 -5.02 10.84 1.62
N VAL A 289 -4.95 11.48 2.79
CA VAL A 289 -3.82 12.32 3.20
C VAL A 289 -3.25 11.76 4.49
N LEU A 290 -2.01 11.26 4.46
CA LEU A 290 -1.26 10.93 5.67
C LEU A 290 -0.41 12.13 6.08
N LEU A 291 -0.59 12.56 7.33
CA LEU A 291 0.01 13.73 7.94
C LEU A 291 1.01 13.28 9.00
N PHE A 292 2.25 13.75 8.88
CA PHE A 292 3.36 13.39 9.75
C PHE A 292 3.94 14.61 10.46
N GLY A 293 4.47 14.42 11.67
CA GLY A 293 5.22 15.45 12.40
C GLY A 293 4.43 16.75 12.52
N LYS A 294 4.98 17.85 11.99
CA LYS A 294 4.35 19.18 12.04
C LYS A 294 3.00 19.28 11.33
N TRP A 295 2.72 18.38 10.38
CA TRP A 295 1.47 18.38 9.63
C TRP A 295 0.30 17.75 10.40
N ILE A 296 0.56 17.09 11.52
CA ILE A 296 -0.49 16.51 12.37
C ILE A 296 -1.43 17.62 12.86
N GLY A 297 -2.75 17.38 12.81
CA GLY A 297 -3.77 18.37 13.17
C GLY A 297 -3.99 19.47 12.12
N THR A 298 -3.26 19.46 11.01
CA THR A 298 -3.45 20.42 9.91
C THR A 298 -4.83 20.26 9.28
N GLU A 299 -5.46 21.38 8.96
CA GLU A 299 -6.68 21.45 8.18
C GLU A 299 -6.42 21.03 6.73
N VAL A 300 -7.30 20.18 6.20
CA VAL A 300 -7.23 19.67 4.82
C VAL A 300 -8.51 20.13 4.13
N GLU A 301 -8.38 21.07 3.21
CA GLU A 301 -9.53 21.70 2.55
C GLU A 301 -9.46 21.54 1.04
N LYS A 302 -10.63 21.46 0.40
CA LYS A 302 -10.74 21.63 -1.04
C LYS A 302 -11.13 23.07 -1.34
N SER A 303 -10.34 23.77 -2.14
CA SER A 303 -10.63 25.13 -2.58
C SER A 303 -10.33 25.29 -4.06
N GLY A 304 -11.30 25.73 -4.86
CA GLY A 304 -11.04 26.12 -6.26
C GLY A 304 -10.57 25.01 -7.21
N GLY A 305 -10.74 23.74 -6.86
CA GLY A 305 -10.18 22.61 -7.62
C GLY A 305 -8.83 22.11 -7.10
N ASP A 306 -8.29 22.77 -6.09
CA ASP A 306 -7.06 22.38 -5.41
C ASP A 306 -7.36 21.73 -4.05
N LEU A 307 -6.41 20.92 -3.59
CA LEU A 307 -6.29 20.49 -2.22
C LEU A 307 -5.30 21.40 -1.49
N ARG A 308 -5.72 21.92 -0.34
CA ARG A 308 -4.95 22.84 0.49
C ARG A 308 -4.64 22.18 1.84
N LEU A 309 -3.37 22.15 2.23
CA LEU A 309 -2.91 21.78 3.57
C LEU A 309 -2.13 22.96 4.15
N LYS A 310 -2.44 23.36 5.39
CA LYS A 310 -1.76 24.49 6.05
C LYS A 310 -1.24 24.14 7.44
N SER A 311 0.09 24.15 7.60
CA SER A 311 0.78 23.88 8.86
C SER A 311 1.60 25.12 9.27
N GLY A 312 1.04 25.98 10.13
CA GLY A 312 1.70 27.22 10.54
C GLY A 312 1.91 28.18 9.38
N SER A 313 3.16 28.48 9.03
CA SER A 313 3.53 29.31 7.87
C SER A 313 3.70 28.53 6.56
N GLU A 314 3.68 27.20 6.62
CA GLU A 314 3.82 26.34 5.44
C GLU A 314 2.46 25.97 4.86
N GLU A 315 2.41 25.94 3.54
CA GLU A 315 1.22 25.66 2.77
C GLU A 315 1.56 24.74 1.59
N ILE A 316 0.79 23.68 1.43
CA ILE A 316 0.79 22.87 0.23
C ILE A 316 -0.52 23.14 -0.50
N LEU A 317 -0.40 23.67 -1.72
CA LEU A 317 -1.50 23.80 -2.66
C LEU A 317 -1.25 22.82 -3.81
N MET A 318 -2.15 21.88 -3.99
CA MET A 318 -2.01 20.81 -4.98
C MET A 318 -3.24 20.76 -5.91
N PRO A 319 -3.06 20.93 -7.23
CA PRO A 319 -4.17 20.82 -8.16
C PRO A 319 -4.71 19.38 -8.21
N LEU A 320 -6.04 19.26 -8.18
CA LEU A 320 -6.71 17.96 -8.32
C LEU A 320 -6.99 17.63 -9.80
N PRO A 321 -6.84 16.35 -10.21
CA PRO A 321 -6.98 15.89 -11.60
C PRO A 321 -8.41 15.56 -12.09
#